data_AF-A0A551Z9A9-F1
#
_entry.id   AF-A0A551Z9A9-F1
#
_cell.length_a   1.000
_cell.length_b   1.000
_cell.length_c   1.000
_cell.angle_alpha   90.00
_cell.angle_beta   90.00
_cell.angle_gamma   90.00
#
_symmetry.space_group_name_H-M   'P 1'
#
loop_
_entity.id
_entity.type
_entity.pdbx_description
1 polymer ?
#
loop_
_entity_poly.entity_id
_entity_poly.type
_entity_poly.pdbx_seq_one_letter_code
_entity_poly.pdbx_strand_id
1 'polypeptide(L)'
;MSKPVEYLTNEQGERVGVLLDWNTYSRFANSLGLDEDCLIGLSVDELKALASCQLSLVEQTRLDDLVTRNAESLLCADEVAELDELLAKTDQLTILKTRARYTLKCLEQGTTAA
;
A
#
# COMPACT_ATOMS: atom_id res chain seq x y z
N MET A 1 20.44 -5.07 -13.21
CA MET A 1 21.49 -6.12 -13.21
C MET A 1 21.13 -7.10 -12.11
N SER A 2 20.54 -8.25 -12.46
CA SER A 2 20.13 -9.26 -11.48
C SER A 2 21.36 -9.93 -10.89
N LYS A 3 21.45 -10.00 -9.55
CA LYS A 3 22.55 -10.73 -8.89
C LYS A 3 22.49 -12.22 -9.29
N PRO A 4 23.63 -12.86 -9.53
CA PRO A 4 23.66 -14.29 -9.81
C PRO A 4 23.14 -15.08 -8.60
N VAL A 5 22.39 -16.15 -8.84
CA VAL A 5 21.89 -17.05 -7.79
C VAL A 5 23.07 -17.86 -7.24
N GLU A 6 23.30 -17.77 -5.93
CA GLU A 6 24.34 -18.53 -5.23
C GLU A 6 23.75 -19.85 -4.71
N TYR A 7 24.47 -20.96 -4.89
CA TYR A 7 24.03 -22.29 -4.49
C TYR A 7 24.93 -22.85 -3.39
N LEU A 8 24.32 -23.56 -2.44
CA LEU A 8 25.03 -24.36 -1.46
C LEU A 8 25.20 -25.78 -2.02
N THR A 9 26.44 -26.26 -2.07
CA THR A 9 26.78 -27.63 -2.50
C THR A 9 27.32 -28.45 -1.33
N ASN A 10 26.94 -29.73 -1.27
CA ASN A 10 27.52 -30.68 -0.32
C ASN A 10 28.94 -31.11 -0.75
N GLU A 11 29.60 -31.93 0.07
CA GLU A 11 30.96 -32.44 -0.20
C GLU A 11 31.05 -33.31 -1.48
N GLN A 12 29.92 -33.79 -1.99
CA GLN A 12 29.83 -34.57 -3.23
C GLN A 12 29.58 -33.68 -4.47
N GLY A 13 29.48 -32.36 -4.29
CA GLY A 13 29.21 -31.40 -5.37
C GLY A 13 27.74 -31.29 -5.77
N GLU A 14 26.83 -31.92 -5.01
CA GLU A 14 25.39 -31.83 -5.25
C GLU A 14 24.82 -30.54 -4.65
N ARG A 15 23.93 -29.87 -5.40
CA ARG A 15 23.26 -28.64 -4.96
C ARG A 15 22.17 -28.99 -3.94
N VAL A 16 22.39 -28.61 -2.70
CA VAL A 16 21.47 -28.90 -1.57
C VAL A 16 20.70 -27.67 -1.10
N GLY A 17 21.02 -26.48 -1.61
CA GLY A 17 20.30 -25.26 -1.25
C GLY A 17 20.68 -24.06 -2.10
N VAL A 18 20.04 -22.93 -1.83
CA VAL A 18 20.30 -21.63 -2.46
C VAL A 18 20.56 -20.61 -1.35
N LEU A 19 21.53 -19.73 -1.55
CA LEU A 19 21.76 -18.62 -0.65
C LEU A 19 20.87 -17.46 -1.08
N LEU A 20 20.00 -17.01 -0.19
CA LEU A 20 19.15 -15.84 -0.40
C LEU A 20 19.67 -14.70 0.45
N ASP A 21 19.68 -13.49 -0.11
CA ASP A 21 19.81 -12.31 0.74
C ASP A 21 18.55 -12.17 1.63
N TRP A 22 18.71 -11.45 2.73
CA TRP A 22 17.66 -11.31 3.73
C TRP A 22 16.34 -10.73 3.17
N ASN A 23 16.42 -9.81 2.19
CA ASN A 23 15.24 -9.20 1.59
C ASN A 23 14.49 -10.22 0.71
N THR A 24 15.23 -11.02 -0.06
CA THR A 24 14.64 -12.08 -0.88
C THR A 24 14.02 -13.18 -0.01
N TYR A 25 14.72 -13.61 1.04
CA TYR A 25 14.17 -14.59 2.00
C TYR A 25 12.88 -14.08 2.68
N SER A 26 12.87 -12.84 3.17
CA SER A 26 11.71 -12.28 3.87
C SER A 26 10.48 -12.13 2.98
N ARG A 27 10.66 -11.91 1.67
CA ARG A 27 9.57 -11.94 0.67
C ARG A 27 9.03 -13.34 0.41
N PHE A 28 9.87 -14.36 0.39
CA PHE A 28 9.42 -15.74 0.19
C PHE A 28 8.82 -16.36 1.46
N ALA A 29 9.35 -16.01 2.63
CA ALA A 29 8.85 -16.48 3.91
C ALA A 29 7.46 -15.90 4.25
N ASN A 30 7.12 -14.73 3.71
CA ASN A 30 5.79 -14.15 3.81
C ASN A 30 5.05 -14.35 2.49
N SER A 31 4.01 -15.18 2.43
CA SER A 31 3.19 -15.35 1.22
C SER A 31 2.61 -14.03 0.69
N LEU A 32 2.35 -13.08 1.60
CA LEU A 32 1.94 -11.71 1.32
C LEU A 32 3.04 -10.86 0.65
N GLY A 33 4.32 -11.22 0.86
CA GLY A 33 5.48 -10.50 0.33
C GLY A 33 5.64 -10.55 -1.19
N LEU A 34 4.85 -11.39 -1.87
CA LEU A 34 4.78 -11.49 -3.32
C LEU A 34 3.58 -10.73 -3.92
N ASP A 35 2.67 -10.25 -3.07
CA ASP A 35 1.50 -9.49 -3.47
C ASP A 35 1.80 -8.00 -3.41
N GLU A 36 1.94 -7.37 -4.58
CA GLU A 36 2.30 -5.95 -4.70
C GLU A 36 1.22 -5.01 -4.12
N ASP A 37 -0.02 -5.48 -4.00
CA ASP A 37 -1.10 -4.70 -3.40
C ASP A 37 -1.05 -4.73 -1.87
N CYS A 38 -0.35 -5.71 -1.28
CA CYS A 38 -0.17 -5.80 0.17
C CYS A 38 0.83 -4.77 0.70
N LEU A 39 0.48 -4.12 1.81
CA LEU A 39 1.31 -3.16 2.52
C LEU A 39 2.19 -3.87 3.56
N ILE A 40 3.25 -4.52 3.08
CA ILE A 40 4.17 -5.30 3.92
C ILE A 40 5.03 -4.40 4.80
N GLY A 41 5.28 -4.84 6.03
CA GLY A 41 6.12 -4.12 7.00
C GLY A 41 5.36 -3.19 7.94
N LEU A 42 4.04 -3.07 7.77
CA LEU A 42 3.16 -2.39 8.72
C LEU A 42 2.58 -3.38 9.73
N SER A 43 2.47 -2.94 10.97
CA SER A 43 1.72 -3.64 12.02
C SER A 43 0.21 -3.61 11.75
N VAL A 44 -0.52 -4.50 12.40
CA VAL A 44 -1.99 -4.56 12.33
C VAL A 44 -2.63 -3.23 12.73
N ASP A 45 -2.09 -2.54 13.74
CA ASP A 45 -2.63 -1.26 14.20
C ASP A 45 -2.36 -0.13 13.21
N GLU A 46 -1.17 -0.09 12.59
CA GLU A 46 -0.86 0.84 11.51
C GLU A 46 -1.77 0.60 10.29
N LEU A 47 -2.01 -0.66 9.92
CA LEU A 47 -2.94 -1.01 8.85
C LEU A 47 -4.37 -0.58 9.16
N LYS A 48 -4.84 -0.74 10.41
CA LYS A 48 -6.16 -0.26 10.83
C LYS A 48 -6.26 1.26 10.79
N ALA A 49 -5.22 1.96 11.22
CA ALA A 49 -5.15 3.42 11.12
C ALA A 49 -5.21 3.88 9.66
N LEU A 50 -4.47 3.24 8.76
CA LEU A 50 -4.54 3.52 7.32
C LEU A 50 -5.89 3.16 6.71
N ALA A 51 -6.51 2.05 7.09
CA ALA A 51 -7.82 1.62 6.58
C ALA A 51 -8.97 2.59 6.93
N SER A 52 -8.76 3.41 7.97
CA SER A 52 -9.73 4.37 8.51
C SER A 52 -9.35 5.83 8.24
N CYS A 53 -8.20 6.11 7.63
CA CYS A 53 -7.75 7.47 7.37
C CYS A 53 -8.72 8.23 6.46
N GLN A 54 -8.75 9.54 6.61
CA GLN A 54 -9.62 10.46 5.86
C GLN A 54 -8.85 11.77 5.63
N LEU A 55 -9.38 12.62 4.76
CA LEU A 55 -8.93 14.01 4.72
C LEU A 55 -9.08 14.64 6.10
N SER A 56 -8.22 15.62 6.39
CA SER A 56 -8.43 16.43 7.59
C SER A 56 -9.75 17.20 7.50
N LEU A 57 -10.32 17.58 8.64
CA LEU A 57 -11.58 18.34 8.67
C LEU A 57 -11.51 19.63 7.83
N VAL A 58 -10.36 20.30 7.86
CA VAL A 58 -10.10 21.54 7.10
C VAL A 58 -10.12 21.25 5.60
N GLU A 59 -9.42 20.22 5.15
CA GLU A 59 -9.36 19.84 3.74
C GLU A 59 -10.71 19.34 3.22
N GLN A 60 -11.45 18.56 4.02
CA GLN A 60 -12.79 18.11 3.65
C GLN A 60 -13.75 19.29 3.51
N THR A 61 -13.74 20.22 4.47
CA THR A 61 -14.60 21.41 4.42
C THR A 61 -14.25 22.29 3.20
N ARG A 62 -12.97 22.40 2.88
CA ARG A 62 -12.51 23.14 1.70
C ARG A 62 -12.92 22.45 0.39
N LEU A 63 -12.80 21.13 0.33
CA LEU A 63 -13.26 20.34 -0.79
C LEU A 63 -14.77 20.51 -1.01
N ASP A 64 -15.57 20.43 0.06
CA ASP A 64 -17.02 20.59 -0.01
C ASP A 64 -17.44 21.99 -0.53
N ASP A 65 -16.76 23.05 -0.08
CA ASP A 65 -16.95 24.43 -0.58
C ASP A 65 -16.61 24.54 -2.08
N LEU A 66 -15.42 24.06 -2.47
CA LEU A 66 -14.96 24.13 -3.85
C LEU A 66 -15.85 23.33 -4.80
N VAL A 67 -16.30 22.12 -4.41
CA VAL A 67 -17.24 21.31 -5.20
C VAL A 67 -18.57 22.04 -5.39
N THR A 68 -19.10 22.66 -4.32
CA THR A 68 -20.36 23.41 -4.38
C THR A 68 -20.25 24.60 -5.33
N ARG A 69 -19.18 25.39 -5.22
CA ARG A 69 -18.94 26.56 -6.07
C ARG A 69 -18.57 26.19 -7.51
N ASN A 70 -17.93 25.04 -7.73
CA ASN A 70 -17.63 24.53 -9.07
C ASN A 70 -18.91 24.17 -9.83
N ALA A 71 -19.92 23.61 -9.15
CA ALA A 71 -21.22 23.31 -9.75
C ALA A 71 -21.91 24.57 -10.29
N GLU A 72 -21.65 25.73 -9.68
CA GLU A 72 -22.14 27.04 -10.11
C GLU A 72 -21.18 27.75 -11.10
N SER A 73 -20.07 27.10 -11.49
CA SER A 73 -19.00 27.66 -12.33
C SER A 73 -18.38 28.96 -11.77
N LEU A 74 -18.28 29.06 -10.44
CA LEU A 74 -17.79 30.25 -9.72
C LEU A 74 -16.32 30.17 -9.29
N LEU A 75 -15.58 29.17 -9.74
CA LEU A 75 -14.17 29.00 -9.38
C LEU A 75 -13.25 29.78 -10.31
N CYS A 76 -12.23 30.43 -9.74
CA CYS A 76 -11.12 30.93 -10.53
C CYS A 76 -10.14 29.78 -10.89
N ALA A 77 -9.17 30.06 -11.77
CA ALA A 77 -8.21 29.04 -12.22
C ALA A 77 -7.41 28.41 -11.06
N ASP A 78 -7.01 29.20 -10.07
CA ASP A 78 -6.28 28.71 -8.90
C ASP A 78 -7.15 27.80 -8.02
N GLU A 79 -8.43 28.14 -7.87
CA GLU A 79 -9.39 27.33 -7.10
C GLU A 79 -9.75 26.02 -7.81
N VAL A 80 -9.76 26.01 -9.15
CA VAL A 80 -9.90 24.77 -9.93
C VAL A 80 -8.69 23.85 -9.71
N ALA A 81 -7.47 24.42 -9.74
CA ALA A 81 -6.27 23.65 -9.46
C ALA A 81 -6.27 23.08 -8.03
N GLU A 82 -6.70 23.87 -7.04
CA GLU A 82 -6.86 23.42 -5.64
C GLU A 82 -7.89 22.28 -5.53
N LEU A 83 -9.02 22.38 -6.23
CA LEU A 83 -10.03 21.34 -6.27
C LEU A 83 -9.47 20.03 -6.86
N ASP A 84 -8.75 20.10 -7.97
CA ASP A 84 -8.12 18.94 -8.61
C ASP A 84 -7.11 18.27 -7.69
N GLU A 85 -6.30 19.04 -6.95
CA GLU A 85 -5.36 18.51 -5.97
C GLU A 85 -6.06 17.77 -4.82
N LEU A 86 -7.13 18.34 -4.27
CA LEU A 86 -7.90 17.73 -3.19
C LEU A 86 -8.62 16.45 -3.63
N LEU A 87 -9.13 16.42 -4.86
CA LEU A 87 -9.71 15.21 -5.46
C LEU A 87 -8.65 14.13 -5.66
N ALA A 88 -7.50 14.47 -6.23
CA ALA A 88 -6.39 13.54 -6.40
C ALA A 88 -5.91 12.97 -5.06
N LYS A 89 -5.87 13.80 -4.01
CA LYS A 89 -5.55 13.36 -2.64
C LYS A 89 -6.60 12.36 -2.12
N THR A 90 -7.88 12.60 -2.37
CA THR A 90 -8.98 11.70 -1.99
C THR A 90 -8.86 10.35 -2.68
N ASP A 91 -8.50 10.33 -3.96
CA ASP A 91 -8.26 9.10 -4.72
C ASP A 91 -7.09 8.30 -4.15
N GLN A 92 -5.97 8.97 -3.86
CA GLN A 92 -4.80 8.33 -3.25
C GLN A 92 -5.13 7.72 -1.87
N LEU A 93 -5.90 8.44 -1.04
CA LEU A 93 -6.36 7.92 0.25
C LEU A 93 -7.27 6.69 0.05
N THR A 94 -8.13 6.70 -0.96
CA THR A 94 -9.01 5.57 -1.28
C THR A 94 -8.22 4.33 -1.67
N ILE A 95 -7.19 4.48 -2.51
CA ILE A 95 -6.27 3.40 -2.89
C ILE A 95 -5.58 2.85 -1.64
N LEU A 96 -5.01 3.73 -0.81
CA LEU A 96 -4.27 3.34 0.38
C LEU A 96 -5.16 2.60 1.40
N LYS A 97 -6.37 3.09 1.64
CA LYS A 97 -7.37 2.44 2.49
C LYS A 97 -7.73 1.06 1.98
N THR A 98 -7.92 0.94 0.68
CA THR A 98 -8.28 -0.34 0.04
C THR A 98 -7.16 -1.35 0.22
N ARG A 99 -5.92 -0.97 -0.07
CA ARG A 99 -4.73 -1.81 0.13
C ARG A 99 -4.53 -2.21 1.60
N ALA A 100 -4.75 -1.28 2.53
CA ALA A 100 -4.67 -1.59 3.97
C ALA A 100 -5.73 -2.61 4.41
N ARG A 101 -6.99 -2.42 3.99
CA ARG A 101 -8.09 -3.37 4.27
C ARG A 101 -7.85 -4.74 3.64
N TYR A 102 -7.32 -4.74 2.42
CA TYR A 102 -6.96 -5.95 1.72
C TYR A 102 -5.86 -6.72 2.45
N THR A 103 -4.79 -6.03 2.84
CA THR A 103 -3.68 -6.61 3.62
C THR A 103 -4.18 -7.19 4.95
N LEU A 104 -5.04 -6.48 5.68
CA LEU A 104 -5.67 -6.99 6.90
C LEU A 104 -6.46 -8.27 6.65
N LYS A 105 -7.29 -8.30 5.61
CA LYS A 105 -8.07 -9.47 5.24
C LYS A 105 -7.18 -10.67 4.90
N CYS A 106 -6.09 -10.47 4.16
CA CYS A 106 -5.18 -11.55 3.83
C CYS A 106 -4.41 -12.06 5.07
N LEU A 107 -4.08 -11.19 6.03
CA LEU A 107 -3.50 -11.59 7.33
C LEU A 107 -4.49 -12.43 8.16
N GLU A 108 -5.77 -12.04 8.20
CA GLU A 108 -6.83 -12.80 8.89
C GLU A 108 -7.01 -14.20 8.26
N GLN A 109 -7.04 -14.26 6.93
CA GLN A 109 -7.19 -15.53 6.19
C GLN A 109 -5.97 -16.46 6.35
N GLY A 110 -4.76 -15.90 6.36
CA GLY A 110 -3.53 -16.65 6.64
C GLY A 110 -3.48 -17.19 8.07
N THR A 111 -4.06 -16.48 9.03
CA THR A 111 -4.15 -16.93 10.44
C THR A 111 -5.16 -18.07 10.62
N THR A 112 -6.24 -18.10 9.84
CA THR A 112 -7.24 -19.18 9.90
C THR A 112 -6.85 -20.48 9.20
N ALA A 113 -5.78 -20.48 8.40
CA ALA A 113 -5.31 -21.64 7.65
C ALA A 113 -4.12 -22.37 8.32
N ALA A 114 -3.66 -21.89 9.47
CA ALA A 114 -2.59 -22.47 10.29
C ALA A 114 -3.16 -23.05 11.59
#